data_AF-X1VH37-F1
#
_entry.id   AF-X1VH37-F1
#
_cell.length_a   1.000
_cell.length_b   1.000
_cell.length_c   1.000
_cell.angle_alpha   90.00
_cell.angle_beta   90.00
_cell.angle_gamma   90.00
#
_symmetry.space_group_name_H-M   'P 1'
#
loop_
_entity.id
_entity.type
_entity.pdbx_description
1 polymer ?
#
loop_
_entity_poly.entity_id
_entity_poly.type
_entity_poly.pdbx_seq_one_letter_code
_entity_poly.pdbx_strand_id
1 'polypeptide(L)'
;MNASTGWACGHVVDVGSSLTSGMLHTVDGGKTWEQQATGVHFGQIVDLFLFDEQNGWALTNENYRPQDSTESYIQVLKTTDSGMNWELINTGQTGLITIGSVIRTGSLFFQDASKGWILGANCNLYKTGDGGDTWDTVPLPLDWTNTFDIVFSTDKKGTTCGESLFHTQDGGDQWTE
;
A
#
# COMPACT_ATOMS: atom_id res chain seq x y z
N MET A 1 -0.04 4.90 19.34
CA MET A 1 -1.47 4.95 18.98
C MET A 1 -2.29 5.01 20.26
N ASN A 2 -3.07 6.07 20.47
CA ASN A 2 -4.08 6.09 21.52
C ASN A 2 -5.27 5.19 21.10
N ALA A 3 -5.99 4.61 22.06
CA ALA A 3 -7.08 3.68 21.76
C ALA A 3 -8.34 4.34 21.16
N SER A 4 -8.34 5.66 21.01
CA SER A 4 -9.47 6.43 20.48
C SER A 4 -9.35 6.74 18.99
N THR A 5 -8.14 6.75 18.44
CA THR A 5 -7.91 7.10 17.04
C THR A 5 -7.73 5.84 16.19
N GLY A 6 -8.36 5.80 15.02
CA GLY A 6 -8.29 4.66 14.12
C GLY A 6 -8.64 5.02 12.68
N TRP A 7 -8.25 4.14 11.76
CA TRP A 7 -8.40 4.32 10.34
C TRP A 7 -8.96 3.06 9.68
N ALA A 8 -9.78 3.24 8.66
CA ALA A 8 -10.32 2.17 7.84
C ALA A 8 -10.25 2.55 6.36
N CYS A 9 -10.05 1.56 5.50
CA CYS A 9 -9.98 1.75 4.05
C CYS A 9 -10.92 0.79 3.32
N GLY A 10 -11.31 1.13 2.10
CA GLY A 10 -12.07 0.23 1.24
C GLY A 10 -12.70 0.92 0.03
N HIS A 11 -13.75 0.27 -0.48
CA HIS A 11 -14.52 0.75 -1.63
C HIS A 11 -15.69 1.61 -1.20
N VAL A 12 -15.79 2.82 -1.77
CA VAL A 12 -16.98 3.66 -1.64
C VAL A 12 -17.75 3.58 -2.96
N VAL A 13 -18.81 2.80 -2.95
CA VAL A 13 -19.94 2.92 -3.87
C VAL A 13 -21.09 3.46 -3.04
N ASP A 14 -21.68 4.57 -3.49
CA ASP A 14 -22.88 5.22 -2.96
C ASP A 14 -22.75 6.21 -1.78
N VAL A 15 -22.37 7.44 -2.12
CA VAL A 15 -23.15 8.63 -1.71
C VAL A 15 -23.05 9.72 -2.78
N GLY A 16 -23.95 9.68 -3.77
CA GLY A 16 -24.53 10.87 -4.43
C GLY A 16 -23.63 11.88 -5.18
N SER A 17 -22.32 11.76 -5.20
CA SER A 17 -21.43 12.60 -6.01
C SER A 17 -20.06 11.94 -6.19
N SER A 18 -19.53 12.07 -7.41
CA SER A 18 -18.24 11.59 -7.94
C SER A 18 -17.17 11.16 -6.92
N LEU A 19 -16.97 9.84 -6.84
CA LEU A 19 -15.74 9.10 -6.51
C LEU A 19 -14.80 9.77 -5.49
N THR A 20 -14.91 9.33 -4.24
CA THR A 20 -13.96 9.63 -3.18
C THR A 20 -13.37 8.30 -2.67
N SER A 21 -12.06 8.25 -2.48
CA SER A 21 -11.36 7.11 -1.87
C SER A 21 -12.02 6.71 -0.54
N GLY A 22 -12.19 5.41 -0.29
CA GLY A 22 -12.88 4.91 0.90
C GLY A 22 -12.05 4.92 2.17
N MET A 23 -11.39 6.03 2.49
CA MET A 23 -10.68 6.19 3.75
C MET A 23 -11.60 6.84 4.78
N LEU A 24 -11.71 6.20 5.94
CA LEU A 24 -12.46 6.68 7.09
C LEU A 24 -11.53 6.84 8.29
N HIS A 25 -11.86 7.81 9.14
CA HIS A 25 -11.13 8.13 10.36
C HIS A 25 -12.10 8.15 11.55
N THR A 26 -11.64 7.66 12.70
CA THR A 26 -12.35 7.74 13.97
C THR A 26 -11.47 8.40 15.04
N VAL A 27 -12.10 9.13 15.95
CA VAL A 27 -11.46 9.75 17.13
C VAL A 27 -12.13 9.34 18.45
N ASP A 28 -13.05 8.38 18.40
CA ASP A 28 -13.85 7.93 19.56
C ASP A 28 -13.81 6.42 19.79
N GLY A 29 -12.79 5.75 19.25
CA GLY A 29 -12.57 4.31 19.37
C GLY A 29 -13.45 3.50 18.43
N GLY A 30 -13.80 4.06 17.27
CA GLY A 30 -14.60 3.39 16.24
C GLY A 30 -16.11 3.44 16.47
N LYS A 31 -16.60 4.31 17.36
CA LYS A 31 -18.06 4.50 17.55
C LYS A 31 -18.65 5.33 16.42
N THR A 32 -17.90 6.33 15.94
CA THR A 32 -18.23 7.12 14.76
C THR A 32 -17.05 7.16 13.79
N TRP A 33 -17.37 7.26 12.51
CA TRP A 33 -16.42 7.27 11.41
C TRP A 33 -16.76 8.41 10.46
N GLU A 34 -15.76 9.22 10.15
CA GLU A 34 -15.86 10.33 9.22
C GLU A 34 -15.01 10.05 7.98
N GLN A 35 -15.45 10.56 6.84
CA GLN A 35 -14.70 10.41 5.61
C GLN A 35 -13.44 11.28 5.62
N GLN A 36 -12.28 10.67 5.38
CA GLN A 36 -11.03 11.39 5.19
C GLN A 36 -10.76 11.62 3.70
N ALA A 37 -10.44 12.86 3.34
CA ALA A 37 -9.94 13.18 2.01
C ALA A 37 -8.49 12.68 1.85
N THR A 38 -8.21 11.98 0.75
CA THR A 38 -6.87 11.46 0.44
C THR A 38 -6.17 12.20 -0.70
N GLY A 39 -6.84 13.17 -1.34
CA GLY A 39 -6.35 13.83 -2.55
C GLY A 39 -6.36 12.95 -3.80
N VAL A 40 -6.76 11.67 -3.70
CA VAL A 40 -6.89 10.77 -4.84
C VAL A 40 -8.30 10.82 -5.41
N HIS A 41 -8.38 11.15 -6.71
CA HIS A 41 -9.66 11.29 -7.42
C HIS A 41 -10.19 9.95 -7.99
N PHE A 42 -9.36 8.90 -8.05
CA PHE A 42 -9.73 7.60 -8.63
C PHE A 42 -8.95 6.44 -7.99
N GLY A 43 -9.57 5.27 -7.82
CA GLY A 43 -8.94 4.10 -7.18
C GLY A 43 -9.57 3.78 -5.82
N GLN A 44 -9.68 2.49 -5.48
CA GLN A 44 -9.98 2.09 -4.08
C GLN A 44 -8.67 2.06 -3.31
N ILE A 45 -8.73 2.37 -2.02
CA ILE A 45 -7.64 2.03 -1.12
C ILE A 45 -7.80 0.55 -0.78
N VAL A 46 -6.84 -0.28 -1.18
CA VAL A 46 -6.86 -1.72 -0.95
C VAL A 46 -6.12 -2.14 0.30
N ASP A 47 -5.17 -1.33 0.73
CA ASP A 47 -4.45 -1.57 1.97
C ASP A 47 -3.97 -0.24 2.59
N LEU A 48 -3.83 -0.23 3.91
CA LEU A 48 -3.50 0.92 4.74
C LEU A 48 -2.64 0.46 5.92
N PHE A 49 -1.45 1.03 6.04
CA PHE A 49 -0.50 0.74 7.11
C PHE A 49 -0.10 2.02 7.83
N LEU A 50 -0.26 2.04 9.15
CA LEU A 50 0.30 3.08 10.00
C LEU A 50 1.47 2.50 10.80
N PHE A 51 2.65 3.07 10.59
CA PHE A 51 3.85 2.66 11.33
C PHE A 51 3.84 3.23 12.75
N ASP A 52 3.54 4.53 12.85
CA ASP A 52 3.43 5.24 14.12
C ASP A 52 2.25 6.23 14.08
N GLU A 53 2.19 7.16 15.04
CA GLU A 53 1.09 8.11 15.13
C GLU A 53 1.15 9.21 14.05
N GLN A 54 2.29 9.42 13.40
CA GLN A 54 2.50 10.46 12.40
C GLN A 54 2.54 9.87 10.99
N ASN A 55 3.19 8.72 10.82
CA ASN A 55 3.59 8.15 9.54
C ASN A 55 2.69 6.99 9.12
N GLY A 56 2.16 7.08 7.91
CA GLY A 56 1.30 6.07 7.32
C GLY A 56 1.39 6.02 5.80
N TRP A 57 1.03 4.87 5.25
CA TRP A 57 1.00 4.62 3.81
C TRP A 57 -0.30 3.92 3.41
N ALA A 58 -0.80 4.22 2.23
CA ALA A 58 -1.97 3.57 1.68
C ALA A 58 -1.73 3.18 0.21
N LEU A 59 -2.24 2.03 -0.20
CA LEU A 59 -2.09 1.50 -1.55
C LEU A 59 -3.43 1.55 -2.27
N THR A 60 -3.45 2.06 -3.50
CA THR A 60 -4.65 2.01 -4.34
C THR A 60 -4.63 0.85 -5.33
N ASN A 61 -5.81 0.43 -5.79
CA ASN A 61 -5.95 -0.42 -6.96
C ASN A 61 -6.47 0.32 -8.20
N GLU A 62 -6.38 -0.39 -9.32
CA GLU A 62 -6.85 0.05 -10.63
C GLU A 62 -8.39 0.21 -10.64
N ASN A 63 -8.88 1.46 -10.56
CA ASN A 63 -10.24 1.79 -11.01
C ASN A 63 -10.28 2.84 -12.11
N TYR A 64 -9.15 3.46 -12.46
CA TYR A 64 -9.08 4.36 -13.60
C TYR A 64 -7.99 3.91 -14.55
N ARG A 65 -8.45 3.19 -15.58
CA ARG A 65 -7.71 3.00 -16.81
C ARG A 65 -8.21 4.06 -17.79
N PRO A 66 -7.42 5.08 -18.17
CA PRO A 66 -7.72 5.84 -19.37
C PRO A 66 -8.04 4.86 -20.49
N GLN A 67 -9.13 5.06 -21.25
CA GLN A 67 -9.60 4.13 -22.28
C GLN A 67 -8.51 3.71 -23.28
N ASP A 68 -7.45 4.52 -23.40
CA ASP A 68 -6.33 4.33 -24.32
C ASP A 68 -5.01 3.92 -23.63
N SER A 69 -5.01 3.74 -22.30
CA SER A 69 -3.82 3.27 -21.58
C SER A 69 -3.72 1.74 -21.61
N THR A 70 -2.50 1.24 -21.79
CA THR A 70 -2.16 -0.19 -21.65
C THR A 70 -1.61 -0.51 -20.26
N GLU A 71 -1.47 0.51 -19.42
CA GLU A 71 -0.83 0.44 -18.11
C GLU A 71 -1.90 0.44 -17.02
N SER A 72 -1.80 -0.52 -16.09
CA SER A 72 -2.50 -0.46 -14.81
C SER A 72 -1.74 0.50 -13.90
N TYR A 73 -2.42 1.51 -13.37
CA TYR A 73 -1.83 2.44 -12.42
C TYR A 73 -2.22 2.04 -11.01
N ILE A 74 -1.23 2.08 -10.13
CA ILE A 74 -1.47 2.05 -8.69
C ILE A 74 -0.90 3.32 -8.11
N GLN A 75 -1.30 3.64 -6.89
CA GLN A 75 -0.78 4.80 -6.19
C GLN A 75 -0.42 4.39 -4.78
N VAL A 76 0.72 4.89 -4.32
CA VAL A 76 1.10 4.85 -2.92
C VAL A 76 0.90 6.26 -2.39
N LEU A 77 0.09 6.36 -1.35
CA LEU A 77 -0.12 7.58 -0.60
C LEU A 77 0.71 7.53 0.66
N LYS A 78 1.17 8.69 1.12
CA LYS A 78 1.88 8.86 2.39
C LYS A 78 1.24 9.96 3.21
N THR A 79 1.21 9.75 4.52
CA THR A 79 0.97 10.81 5.49
C THR A 79 2.13 10.88 6.46
N THR A 80 2.44 12.08 6.93
CA THR A 80 3.41 12.35 8.00
C THR A 80 2.81 13.23 9.10
N ASP A 81 1.48 13.43 9.06
CA ASP A 81 0.74 14.33 9.94
C ASP A 81 -0.51 13.64 10.51
N SER A 82 -0.35 12.38 10.88
CA SER A 82 -1.42 11.58 11.52
C SER A 82 -2.64 11.35 10.62
N GLY A 83 -2.43 11.31 9.30
CA GLY A 83 -3.49 11.09 8.31
C GLY A 83 -4.35 12.31 8.02
N MET A 84 -4.01 13.49 8.59
CA MET A 84 -4.72 14.73 8.29
C MET A 84 -4.57 15.12 6.81
N ASN A 85 -3.38 14.91 6.25
CA ASN A 85 -3.10 15.05 4.83
C ASN A 85 -2.43 13.79 4.28
N TRP A 86 -2.85 13.41 3.07
CA TRP A 86 -2.26 12.32 2.30
C TRP A 86 -1.73 12.87 0.99
N GLU A 87 -0.49 12.52 0.67
CA GLU A 87 0.19 12.95 -0.53
C GLU A 87 0.54 11.75 -1.41
N LEU A 88 0.37 11.91 -2.72
CA LEU A 88 0.79 10.91 -3.69
C LEU A 88 2.32 10.86 -3.75
N ILE A 89 2.91 9.69 -3.52
CA ILE A 89 4.35 9.55 -3.67
C ILE A 89 4.69 9.51 -5.16
N ASN A 90 5.54 10.43 -5.61
CA ASN A 90 5.98 10.50 -7.00
C ASN A 90 7.32 9.77 -7.15
N THR A 91 7.29 8.54 -7.65
CA THR A 91 8.48 7.68 -7.77
C THR A 91 9.40 8.02 -8.94
N GLY A 92 9.42 9.28 -9.38
CA GLY A 92 10.22 9.73 -10.52
C GLY A 92 9.66 9.35 -11.89
N GLN A 93 8.47 8.76 -11.96
CA GLN A 93 7.71 8.51 -13.19
C GLN A 93 6.45 9.40 -13.20
N THR A 94 6.56 10.63 -13.70
CA THR A 94 5.41 11.52 -14.02
C THR A 94 4.24 11.52 -13.00
N GLY A 95 4.51 11.43 -11.69
CA GLY A 95 3.47 11.44 -10.66
C GLY A 95 2.57 10.19 -10.60
N LEU A 96 2.97 9.07 -11.20
CA LEU A 96 2.26 7.79 -11.09
C LEU A 96 3.27 6.69 -10.76
N ILE A 97 2.97 5.88 -9.74
CA ILE A 97 3.79 4.70 -9.45
C ILE A 97 3.25 3.56 -10.30
N THR A 98 3.87 3.29 -11.44
CA THR A 98 3.54 2.10 -12.22
C THR A 98 4.28 0.90 -11.63
N ILE A 99 3.70 0.19 -10.64
CA ILE A 99 4.28 -1.10 -10.15
C ILE A 99 3.93 -2.32 -11.02
N GLY A 100 3.61 -2.09 -12.30
CA GLY A 100 3.32 -3.16 -13.24
C GLY A 100 1.88 -3.67 -13.22
N SER A 101 1.67 -4.81 -13.90
CA SER A 101 0.38 -5.29 -14.38
C SER A 101 -0.57 -5.75 -13.26
N VAL A 102 -1.84 -5.34 -13.36
CA VAL A 102 -3.03 -5.86 -12.65
C VAL A 102 -2.76 -6.45 -11.26
N ILE A 103 -2.62 -5.58 -10.25
CA ILE A 103 -2.80 -6.01 -8.87
C ILE A 103 -4.30 -6.02 -8.54
N ARG A 104 -4.92 -7.20 -8.50
CA ARG A 104 -6.23 -7.36 -7.86
C ARG A 104 -6.11 -7.35 -6.33
N THR A 105 -4.90 -7.60 -5.84
CA THR A 105 -4.51 -7.72 -4.43
C THR A 105 -3.15 -7.05 -4.26
N GLY A 106 -3.00 -6.28 -3.19
CA GLY A 106 -1.73 -5.65 -2.84
C GLY A 106 -1.66 -5.48 -1.34
N SER A 107 -0.51 -5.83 -0.77
CA SER A 107 -0.19 -5.61 0.65
C SER A 107 1.00 -4.67 0.74
N LEU A 108 0.97 -3.78 1.73
CA LEU A 108 2.01 -2.83 2.02
C LEU A 108 2.47 -2.97 3.48
N PHE A 109 3.79 -2.98 3.67
CA PHE A 109 4.36 -3.11 5.00
C PHE A 109 5.54 -2.16 5.13
N PHE A 110 5.59 -1.38 6.21
CA PHE A 110 6.73 -0.55 6.55
C PHE A 110 7.31 -0.98 7.90
N GLN A 111 8.61 -1.25 7.91
CA GLN A 111 9.33 -1.61 9.13
C GLN A 111 9.73 -0.37 9.92
N ASP A 112 9.95 0.74 9.22
CA ASP A 112 10.18 2.06 9.77
C ASP A 112 9.77 3.13 8.74
N ALA A 113 9.96 4.42 9.06
CA ALA A 113 9.57 5.52 8.19
C ALA A 113 10.32 5.59 6.85
N SER A 114 11.39 4.82 6.68
CA SER A 114 12.22 4.77 5.48
C SER A 114 12.15 3.42 4.75
N LYS A 115 11.98 2.31 5.46
CA LYS A 115 12.04 0.96 4.88
C LYS A 115 10.67 0.32 4.78
N GLY A 116 10.29 -0.04 3.56
CA GLY A 116 9.01 -0.67 3.29
C GLY A 116 9.02 -1.56 2.07
N TRP A 117 7.92 -2.30 1.92
CA TRP A 117 7.68 -3.25 0.85
C TRP A 117 6.25 -3.12 0.34
N ILE A 118 6.09 -3.36 -0.96
CA ILE A 118 4.80 -3.59 -1.59
C ILE A 118 4.84 -4.96 -2.24
N LEU A 119 3.86 -5.78 -1.91
CA LEU A 119 3.66 -7.09 -2.51
C LEU A 119 2.38 -7.06 -3.34
N GLY A 120 2.54 -7.13 -4.66
CA GLY A 120 1.45 -7.32 -5.62
C GLY A 120 1.20 -8.79 -5.93
N ALA A 121 0.25 -9.06 -6.82
CA ALA A 121 0.00 -10.39 -7.38
C ALA A 121 1.20 -10.90 -8.23
N ASN A 122 1.19 -12.19 -8.57
CA ASN A 122 2.23 -12.85 -9.39
C ASN A 122 3.66 -12.57 -8.90
N CYS A 123 3.88 -12.68 -7.59
CA CYS A 123 5.19 -12.48 -6.97
C CYS A 123 5.86 -11.13 -7.27
N ASN A 124 5.08 -10.07 -7.53
CA ASN A 124 5.59 -8.74 -7.79
C ASN A 124 5.94 -8.05 -6.46
N LEU A 125 7.20 -8.18 -6.03
CA LEU A 125 7.70 -7.56 -4.80
C LEU A 125 8.56 -6.33 -5.11
N TYR A 126 8.28 -5.25 -4.39
CA TYR A 126 9.03 -4.00 -4.42
C TYR A 126 9.51 -3.64 -3.03
N LYS A 127 10.68 -2.99 -2.94
CA LYS A 127 11.30 -2.52 -1.70
C LYS A 127 11.70 -1.06 -1.83
N THR A 128 11.53 -0.29 -0.75
CA THR A 128 12.00 1.09 -0.63
C THR A 128 12.96 1.22 0.55
N GLY A 129 13.91 2.16 0.45
CA GLY A 129 14.81 2.57 1.54
C GLY A 129 14.69 4.05 1.90
N ASP A 130 13.77 4.79 1.28
CA ASP A 130 13.58 6.23 1.42
C ASP A 130 12.12 6.62 1.75
N GLY A 131 11.34 5.68 2.28
CA GLY A 131 9.99 5.94 2.79
C GLY A 131 8.94 5.97 1.68
N GLY A 132 9.23 5.30 0.56
CA GLY A 132 8.37 5.12 -0.60
C GLY A 132 8.66 6.06 -1.76
N ASP A 133 9.63 6.97 -1.63
CA ASP A 133 9.99 7.94 -2.67
C ASP A 133 10.60 7.24 -3.89
N THR A 134 11.33 6.15 -3.70
CA THR A 134 11.81 5.25 -4.76
C THR A 134 11.58 3.78 -4.38
N TRP A 135 11.41 2.94 -5.40
CA TRP A 135 11.16 1.50 -5.24
C TRP A 135 12.03 0.68 -6.19
N ASP A 136 12.69 -0.33 -5.63
CA ASP A 136 13.45 -1.34 -6.36
C ASP A 136 12.66 -2.65 -6.44
N THR A 137 12.69 -3.31 -7.59
CA THR A 137 12.12 -4.65 -7.76
C THR A 137 12.97 -5.69 -7.05
N VAL A 138 12.34 -6.56 -6.27
CA VAL A 138 13.00 -7.69 -5.61
C VAL A 138 12.46 -9.00 -6.19
N PRO A 139 13.29 -9.86 -6.79
CA PRO A 139 12.82 -11.13 -7.32
C PRO A 139 12.46 -12.10 -6.19
N LEU A 140 11.31 -12.76 -6.33
CA LEU A 140 10.96 -13.94 -5.53
C LEU A 140 11.37 -15.23 -6.27
N PRO A 141 11.53 -16.37 -5.57
CA PRO A 141 11.96 -17.64 -6.15
C PRO A 141 11.04 -18.20 -7.25
N LEU A 142 9.79 -17.75 -7.29
CA LEU A 142 8.79 -18.09 -8.30
C LEU A 142 8.22 -16.80 -8.90
N ASP A 143 7.71 -16.87 -10.13
CA ASP A 143 7.28 -15.73 -10.94
C ASP A 143 5.79 -15.77 -11.35
N TRP A 144 5.03 -16.81 -10.93
CA TRP A 144 3.63 -17.01 -11.34
C TRP A 144 2.70 -17.49 -10.22
N THR A 145 3.11 -17.40 -8.94
CA THR A 145 2.21 -17.73 -7.83
C THR A 145 1.51 -16.50 -7.29
N ASN A 146 0.27 -16.67 -6.84
CA ASN A 146 -0.43 -15.59 -6.18
C ASN A 146 0.17 -15.32 -4.81
N THR A 147 0.39 -14.05 -4.51
CA THR A 147 0.88 -13.52 -3.24
C THR A 147 -0.18 -12.60 -2.64
N PHE A 148 -0.34 -12.66 -1.32
CA PHE A 148 -1.46 -12.02 -0.63
C PHE A 148 -1.01 -11.03 0.44
N ASP A 149 0.02 -11.37 1.22
CA ASP A 149 0.44 -10.55 2.35
C ASP A 149 1.94 -10.67 2.62
N ILE A 150 2.49 -9.65 3.28
CA ILE A 150 3.90 -9.58 3.68
C ILE A 150 4.01 -9.01 5.10
N VAL A 151 4.87 -9.63 5.91
CA VAL A 151 5.15 -9.17 7.26
C VAL A 151 6.61 -9.39 7.62
N PHE A 152 7.17 -8.48 8.42
CA PHE A 152 8.47 -8.67 9.06
C PHE A 152 8.32 -8.83 10.58
N SER A 153 8.98 -9.86 11.10
CA SER A 153 9.07 -10.14 12.55
C SER A 153 10.29 -9.46 13.19
N THR A 154 11.31 -9.17 12.39
CA THR A 154 12.49 -8.38 12.77
C THR A 154 12.96 -7.56 11.57
N ASP A 155 14.01 -6.77 11.75
CA ASP A 155 14.68 -6.03 10.69
C ASP A 155 15.26 -6.85 9.53
N LYS A 156 15.30 -8.17 9.71
CA LYS A 156 15.91 -9.12 8.78
C LYS A 156 14.98 -10.25 8.37
N LYS A 157 14.06 -10.63 9.26
CA LYS A 157 13.22 -11.81 9.09
C LYS A 157 11.82 -11.42 8.66
N GLY A 158 11.51 -11.69 7.40
CA GLY A 158 10.21 -11.46 6.80
C GLY A 158 9.63 -12.72 6.18
N THR A 159 8.31 -12.71 6.02
CA THR A 159 7.53 -13.76 5.38
C THR A 159 6.52 -13.13 4.45
N THR A 160 6.42 -13.65 3.23
CA THR A 160 5.27 -13.42 2.36
C THR A 160 4.39 -14.66 2.34
N CYS A 161 3.08 -14.49 2.21
CA CYS A 161 2.14 -15.60 2.02
C CYS A 161 1.39 -15.49 0.70
N GLY A 162 0.81 -16.60 0.27
CA GLY A 162 0.35 -16.80 -1.09
C GLY A 162 -0.11 -18.23 -1.31
N GLU A 163 -0.10 -18.65 -2.58
CA GLU A 163 -0.07 -20.06 -2.95
C GLU A 163 1.24 -20.75 -2.51
N SER A 164 2.31 -19.97 -2.38
CA SER A 164 3.58 -20.34 -1.75
C SER A 164 3.89 -19.40 -0.58
N LEU A 165 4.70 -19.88 0.37
CA LEU A 165 5.31 -19.06 1.42
C LEU A 165 6.73 -18.75 1.00
N PHE A 166 7.19 -17.51 1.19
CA PHE A 166 8.60 -17.17 1.03
C PHE A 166 9.10 -16.50 2.31
N HIS A 167 10.38 -16.71 2.60
CA HIS A 167 11.05 -16.25 3.79
C HIS A 167 12.34 -15.51 3.41
N THR A 168 12.64 -14.44 4.14
CA THR A 168 13.92 -13.74 4.07
C THR A 168 14.61 -13.75 5.44
N GLN A 169 15.95 -13.70 5.44
CA GLN A 169 16.77 -13.53 6.65
C GLN A 169 17.72 -12.33 6.55
N ASP A 170 17.60 -11.52 5.50
CA ASP A 170 18.48 -10.39 5.18
C ASP A 170 17.73 -9.09 4.90
N GLY A 171 16.49 -8.97 5.39
CA GLY A 171 15.72 -7.74 5.23
C GLY A 171 15.10 -7.64 3.85
N GLY A 172 14.74 -8.78 3.26
CA GLY A 172 14.06 -8.85 1.97
C GLY A 172 14.96 -8.53 0.79
N ASP A 173 16.29 -8.68 0.94
CA ASP A 173 17.22 -8.59 -0.19
C ASP A 173 17.20 -9.91 -0.99
N GLN A 174 17.08 -11.04 -0.30
CA GLN A 174 16.88 -12.37 -0.88
C GLN A 174 15.74 -13.11 -0.18
N TRP A 175 15.03 -13.94 -0.95
CA TRP A 175 13.91 -14.74 -0.49
C TRP A 175 14.09 -16.21 -0.88
N THR A 176 13.60 -17.11 -0.04
CA THR A 176 13.58 -18.57 -0.26
C THR A 176 12.19 -19.10 0.07
N GLU A 177 11.69 -20.10 -0.67
CA GLU A 177 10.42 -20.78 -0.35
C GLU A 177 10.50 -21.51 1.01
#